data_AF-A0A517PVP6-F1
#
_entry.id   AF-A0A517PVP6-F1
#
_cell.length_a   1.000
_cell.length_b   1.000
_cell.length_c   1.000
_cell.angle_alpha   90.00
_cell.angle_beta   90.00
_cell.angle_gamma   90.00
#
_symmetry.space_group_name_H-M   'P 1'
#
loop_
_entity.id
_entity.type
_entity.pdbx_description
1 polymer ?
#
loop_
_entity_poly.entity_id
_entity_poly.type
_entity_poly.pdbx_seq_one_letter_code
_entity_poly.pdbx_strand_id
1 'polypeptide(L)' 'MPKKRFTVEQIIQKLCEAEVELARGKTIGLVCKQLGITDQTYYRWRKEYGGIRTDQDKRSKTWKRKMHA' A
#
# COMPACT_ATOMS: atom_id res chain seq x y z
N MET A 1 -24.19 4.80 -5.81
CA MET A 1 -22.88 5.47 -5.67
C MET A 1 -21.90 4.84 -6.65
N PRO A 2 -21.22 5.60 -7.52
CA PRO A 2 -20.26 5.04 -8.45
C PRO A 2 -19.15 4.36 -7.64
N LYS A 3 -19.00 3.04 -7.79
CA LYS A 3 -17.91 2.29 -7.18
C LYS A 3 -16.61 2.80 -7.80
N LYS A 4 -15.92 3.74 -7.15
CA LYS A 4 -14.53 4.08 -7.49
C LYS A 4 -13.73 2.78 -7.40
N ARG A 5 -13.50 2.14 -8.55
CA ARG A 5 -12.70 0.93 -8.64
C ARG A 5 -11.25 1.38 -8.49
N PHE A 6 -10.64 1.09 -7.35
CA PHE A 6 -9.20 1.24 -7.20
C PHE A 6 -8.52 0.18 -8.07
N THR A 7 -7.53 0.60 -8.86
CA THR A 7 -6.68 -0.36 -9.57
C THR A 7 -5.77 -1.08 -8.58
N VAL A 8 -5.29 -2.26 -8.96
CA VAL A 8 -4.35 -3.04 -8.13
C VAL A 8 -3.11 -2.20 -7.77
N GLU A 9 -2.60 -1.41 -8.71
CA GLU A 9 -1.45 -0.52 -8.49
C GLU A 9 -1.76 0.58 -7.46
N GLN A 10 -2.94 1.20 -7.53
CA GLN A 10 -3.39 2.18 -6.54
C GLN A 10 -3.56 1.58 -5.15
N ILE A 11 -3.98 0.32 -5.07
CA ILE A 11 -4.10 -0.41 -3.79
C ILE A 11 -2.72 -0.66 -3.20
N ILE A 12 -1.78 -1.15 -4.01
CA ILE A 12 -0.40 -1.43 -3.58
C ILE A 12 0.28 -0.14 -3.11
N GLN A 13 0.12 0.96 -3.85
CA GLN A 13 0.69 2.26 -3.47
C GLN A 13 0.14 2.75 -2.12
N LYS A 14 -1.18 2.68 -1.90
CA LYS A 14 -1.80 3.03 -0.62
C LYS A 14 -1.35 2.13 0.53
N LEU A 15 -1.20 0.82 0.29
CA LEU A 15 -0.68 -0.12 1.29
C LEU A 15 0.79 0.17 1.64
N CYS A 16 1.60 0.61 0.68
CA CYS A 16 2.99 1.01 0.90
C CYS A 16 3.07 2.29 1.74
N GLU A 17 2.30 3.31 1.36
CA GLU A 17 2.22 4.56 2.12
C GLU A 17 1.69 4.32 3.54
N ALA A 18 0.70 3.44 3.70
CA ALA A 18 0.23 3.02 5.01
C ALA A 18 1.35 2.44 5.88
N GLU A 19 2.23 1.61 5.33
CA GLU A 19 3.34 1.05 6.12
C GLU A 19 4.40 2.06 6.50
N VAL A 20 4.72 3.00 5.63
CA VAL A 20 5.65 4.09 5.96
C VAL A 20 5.10 4.87 7.15
N GLU A 21 3.81 5.18 7.13
CA GLU A 21 3.16 5.94 8.19
C GLU A 21 2.97 5.14 9.49
N LEU A 22 2.70 3.84 9.40
CA LEU A 22 2.72 2.93 10.56
C LEU A 22 4.12 2.80 11.15
N ALA A 23 5.17 2.73 10.33
CA ALA A 23 6.56 2.71 10.77
C ALA A 23 7.00 4.02 11.45
N ARG A 24 6.35 5.15 11.10
CA ARG A 24 6.47 6.44 11.79
C ARG A 24 5.71 6.48 13.12
N GLY A 25 5.02 5.41 13.50
CA GLY A 25 4.27 5.30 14.75
C GLY A 25 2.82 5.80 14.69
N LYS A 26 2.28 6.11 13.50
CA LYS A 26 0.85 6.44 13.37
C LYS A 26 -0.02 5.21 13.58
N THR A 27 -1.25 5.42 14.02
CA THR A 27 -2.24 4.35 14.16
C THR A 27 -2.95 4.09 12.83
N ILE A 28 -3.43 2.86 12.63
CA ILE A 28 -4.15 2.43 11.41
C ILE A 28 -5.33 3.35 11.11
N GLY A 29 -6.09 3.77 12.12
CA GLY A 29 -7.24 4.67 11.93
C GLY A 29 -6.84 6.05 11.38
N LEU A 30 -5.71 6.61 11.85
CA LEU A 30 -5.20 7.88 11.32
C LEU A 30 -4.70 7.72 9.89
N VAL A 31 -4.00 6.62 9.62
CA VAL A 31 -3.49 6.29 8.28
C VAL A 31 -4.64 6.08 7.29
N CYS A 32 -5.68 5.33 7.67
CA CYS A 32 -6.86 5.12 6.83
C CYS A 32 -7.57 6.44 6.52
N LYS A 33 -7.70 7.32 7.53
CA LYS A 33 -8.25 8.67 7.35
C LYS A 33 -7.41 9.51 6.39
N GLN A 34 -6.07 9.45 6.47
CA GLN A 34 -5.17 10.15 5.55
C GLN A 34 -5.26 9.62 4.12
N LEU A 35 -5.36 8.31 3.95
CA LEU A 35 -5.45 7.65 2.65
C LEU A 35 -6.85 7.69 2.02
N GLY A 36 -7.85 8.24 2.74
CA GLY A 36 -9.23 8.31 2.29
C GLY A 36 -9.90 6.94 2.16
N ILE A 37 -9.49 5.97 2.98
CA ILE A 37 -10.04 4.61 3.02
C ILE A 37 -10.56 4.28 4.42
N THR A 38 -11.35 3.21 4.53
CA THR A 38 -11.79 2.69 5.83
C THR A 38 -10.84 1.60 6.33
N ASP A 39 -10.81 1.38 7.64
CA ASP A 39 -10.02 0.30 8.25
C ASP A 39 -10.37 -1.06 7.66
N GLN A 40 -11.65 -1.32 7.42
CA GLN A 40 -12.13 -2.54 6.75
C GLN A 40 -11.50 -2.72 5.35
N THR A 41 -11.40 -1.64 4.58
CA THR A 41 -10.79 -1.67 3.25
C THR A 41 -9.30 -1.96 3.36
N TYR A 42 -8.60 -1.34 4.31
CA TYR A 42 -7.19 -1.58 4.59
C TYR A 42 -6.92 -3.04 4.95
N TYR A 43 -7.66 -3.63 5.88
CA TYR A 43 -7.48 -5.03 6.27
C TYR A 43 -7.79 -6.00 5.13
N ARG A 44 -8.84 -5.74 4.34
CA ARG A 44 -9.16 -6.54 3.16
C ARG A 44 -8.03 -6.49 2.14
N TRP A 45 -7.51 -5.29 1.84
CA TRP A 45 -6.39 -5.13 0.92
C TRP A 45 -5.11 -5.76 1.44
N ARG A 46 -4.82 -5.69 2.74
CA ARG A 46 -3.69 -6.40 3.36
C ARG A 46 -3.80 -7.91 3.19
N LYS A 47 -5.00 -8.49 3.32
CA LYS A 47 -5.23 -9.92 3.13
C LYS A 47 -5.05 -10.35 1.66
N GLU A 48 -5.53 -9.54 0.72
CA GLU A 48 -5.59 -9.90 -0.70
C GLU A 48 -4.33 -9.50 -1.48
N TYR A 49 -3.74 -8.34 -1.15
CA TYR A 49 -2.58 -7.75 -1.86
C TYR A 49 -1.32 -7.64 -1.00
N GLY A 50 -1.39 -7.90 0.31
CA GLY A 50 -0.22 -7.82 1.19
C GLY A 50 0.89 -8.80 0.82
N GLY A 51 0.55 -9.96 0.24
CA GLY A 51 1.53 -10.93 -0.29
C GLY A 51 2.11 -10.55 -1.65
N ILE A 52 1.34 -9.83 -2.49
CA ILE A 52 1.81 -9.34 -3.80
C ILE A 52 2.94 -8.32 -3.62
N ARG A 53 2.89 -7.52 -2.55
CA ARG A 53 3.98 -6.59 -2.21
C ARG A 53 5.28 -7.31 -1.87
N THR A 54 5.23 -8.47 -1.21
CA THR A 54 6.43 -9.25 -0.88
C THR A 54 7.13 -9.80 -2.13
N ASP A 55 6.37 -10.09 -3.19
CA ASP A 55 6.91 -10.49 -4.48
C ASP A 55 7.44 -9.28 -5.29
N GLN A 56 6.70 -8.16 -5.28
CA GLN A 56 7.16 -6.92 -5.93
C GLN A 56 8.38 -6.30 -5.25
N ASP A 57 8.57 -6.39 -3.94
CA ASP A 57 9.77 -5.87 -3.26
C ASP A 57 11.03 -6.64 -3.71
N LYS A 58 10.92 -7.97 -3.86
CA LYS A 58 11.98 -8.81 -4.45
C LYS A 58 12.28 -8.42 -5.89
N ARG A 59 11.26 -8.09 -6.69
CA ARG A 59 11.43 -7.67 -8.09
C ARG A 59 11.93 -6.23 -8.23
N SER A 60 11.55 -5.33 -7.33
CA SER A 60 11.86 -3.88 -7.37
C SER A 60 13.29 -3.56 -6.91
N LYS A 61 13.89 -4.42 -6.08
CA LYS A 61 15.33 -4.36 -5.73
C LYS A 61 16.24 -4.53 -6.96
N THR A 62 15.73 -5.17 -8.03
CA THR A 62 16.43 -5.30 -9.32
C THR A 62 16.35 -4.02 -10.17
N TRP A 63 15.33 -3.18 -9.98
CA TRP A 63 15.12 -1.97 -10.80
C TRP A 63 15.66 -0.68 -10.16
N LYS A 64 15.64 -0.54 -8.82
CA LYS A 64 16.20 0.65 -8.14
C LYS A 64 17.73 0.76 -8.18
N ARG A 65 18.44 -0.22 -8.75
CA ARG A 65 19.90 -0.21 -8.95
C ARG A 65 20.33 0.28 -10.34
N LYS A 66 19.42 0.83 -11.14
CA LYS A 66 19.71 1.37 -12.49
C LYS A 66 19.33 2.85 -12.70
N MET A 67 18.91 3.57 -11.67
CA MET A 67 18.63 5.02 -11.76
C MET A 67 19.64 5.90 -11.01
N HIS A 68 20.77 5.31 -10.60
CA HIS A 68 21.96 6.04 -10.15
C HIS A 68 23.19 5.41 -10.82
N ALA A 69 23.36 5.68 -12.12
CA ALA A 69 24.60 5.54 -12.85
C ALA A 69 24.57 6.52 -14.01
#